data_AF-A0AAD6S790-F1
#
_entry.id   AF-A0AAD6S790-F1
#
_cell.length_a   1.000
_cell.length_b   1.000
_cell.length_c   1.000
_cell.angle_alpha   90.00
_cell.angle_beta   90.00
_cell.angle_gamma   90.00
#
_symmetry.space_group_name_H-M   'P 1'
#
loop_
_entity.id
_entity.type
_entity.pdbx_description
1 polymer ?
#
loop_
_entity_poly.entity_id
_entity_poly.type
_entity_poly.pdbx_seq_one_letter_code
_entity_poly.pdbx_strand_id
1 'polypeptide(L)'
;DNVPKWTADAHVTLLASGGGDLWLKAVDLWWKYEKAANFVGPAKGKGTALRPKEVSGWIARARSGGPVPAIMDVFSFAVKWWAWWVDINPKWRARTAGVAIRLEKKGDGDWGSVASTGPNGMLNVLICLRWWFDALRGDEGGMGGWKEALEDVVWALERIW
;
A
#
# COMPACT_ATOMS: atom_id res chain seq x y z
N ASP A 1 -23.34 8.75 -8.21
CA ASP A 1 -22.54 8.14 -7.13
C ASP A 1 -22.08 9.22 -6.16
N ASN A 2 -22.37 9.07 -4.87
CA ASN A 2 -21.95 10.02 -3.83
C ASN A 2 -20.55 9.61 -3.32
N VAL A 3 -19.49 10.02 -4.04
CA VAL A 3 -18.11 9.68 -3.68
C VAL A 3 -17.70 10.46 -2.41
N PRO A 4 -17.27 9.79 -1.32
CA PRO A 4 -16.81 10.48 -0.13
C PRO A 4 -15.60 11.37 -0.40
N LYS A 5 -15.55 12.54 0.24
CA LYS A 5 -14.44 13.49 0.11
C LYS A 5 -13.06 12.86 0.35
N TRP A 6 -12.94 11.99 1.36
CA TRP A 6 -11.67 11.34 1.68
C TRP A 6 -11.12 10.51 0.50
N THR A 7 -12.00 9.83 -0.26
CA THR A 7 -11.59 8.99 -1.38
C THR A 7 -11.15 9.85 -2.56
N ALA A 8 -11.88 10.94 -2.84
CA ALA A 8 -11.51 11.89 -3.90
C ALA A 8 -10.15 12.55 -3.61
N ASP A 9 -9.94 13.04 -2.38
CA ASP A 9 -8.68 13.64 -1.97
C ASP A 9 -7.51 12.64 -2.04
N ALA A 10 -7.76 11.39 -1.63
CA ALA A 10 -6.80 10.30 -1.74
C ALA A 10 -6.43 9.98 -3.20
N HIS A 11 -7.41 9.92 -4.10
CA HIS A 11 -7.18 9.67 -5.52
C HIS A 11 -6.31 10.77 -6.16
N VAL A 12 -6.61 12.04 -5.89
CA VAL A 12 -5.78 13.18 -6.33
C VAL A 12 -4.36 13.05 -5.76
N THR A 13 -4.23 12.71 -4.47
CA THR A 13 -2.92 12.53 -3.82
C THR A 13 -2.09 11.41 -4.47
N LEU A 14 -2.73 10.27 -4.77
CA LEU A 14 -2.09 9.12 -5.42
C LEU A 14 -1.75 9.37 -6.88
N LEU A 15 -2.47 10.24 -7.59
CA LEU A 15 -2.13 10.63 -8.97
C LEU A 15 -1.07 11.73 -9.05
N ALA A 16 -0.86 12.48 -7.98
CA ALA A 16 0.16 13.54 -7.94
C ALA A 16 1.61 13.03 -7.93
N SER A 17 1.83 11.75 -7.63
CA SER A 17 3.14 11.09 -7.75
C SER A 17 3.00 9.57 -7.81
N GLY A 18 4.08 8.88 -8.16
CA GLY A 18 4.12 7.45 -8.48
C GLY A 18 4.34 7.28 -9.98
N GLY A 19 5.23 6.35 -10.33
CA GLY A 19 5.78 6.28 -11.69
C GLY A 19 5.19 5.16 -12.53
N GLY A 20 4.83 5.49 -13.78
CA GLY A 20 4.56 4.54 -14.86
C GLY A 20 3.19 3.86 -14.81
N ASP A 21 2.93 3.06 -15.84
CA ASP A 21 1.61 2.45 -16.09
C ASP A 21 1.17 1.48 -14.99
N LEU A 22 2.14 0.78 -14.37
CA LEU A 22 1.85 -0.15 -13.29
C LEU A 22 1.29 0.59 -12.05
N TRP A 23 1.78 1.81 -11.79
CA TRP A 23 1.28 2.64 -10.69
C TRP A 23 -0.16 3.08 -10.97
N LEU A 24 -0.41 3.59 -12.17
CA LEU A 24 -1.76 4.01 -12.59
C LEU A 24 -2.74 2.83 -12.51
N LYS A 25 -2.32 1.62 -12.92
CA LYS A 25 -3.10 0.40 -12.75
C LYS A 25 -3.41 0.09 -11.28
N ALA A 26 -2.45 0.24 -10.38
CA ALA A 26 -2.67 0.02 -8.95
C ALA A 26 -3.69 1.01 -8.37
N VAL A 27 -3.61 2.29 -8.75
CA VAL A 27 -4.55 3.33 -8.31
C VAL A 27 -5.96 3.06 -8.85
N ASP A 28 -6.08 2.67 -10.12
CA ASP A 28 -7.37 2.30 -10.75
C ASP A 28 -7.99 1.05 -10.09
N LEU A 29 -7.20 0.01 -9.83
CA LEU A 29 -7.67 -1.19 -9.13
C LEU A 29 -8.15 -0.86 -7.71
N TRP A 30 -7.41 -0.03 -6.97
CA TRP A 30 -7.85 0.43 -5.66
C TRP A 30 -9.16 1.23 -5.73
N TRP A 31 -9.30 2.14 -6.69
CA TRP A 31 -10.53 2.89 -6.88
C TRP A 31 -11.73 1.99 -7.16
N LYS A 32 -11.56 1.00 -8.04
CA LYS A 32 -12.58 -0.01 -8.36
C LYS A 32 -12.96 -0.84 -7.14
N TYR A 33 -11.96 -1.26 -6.37
CA TYR A 33 -12.16 -1.99 -5.12
C TYR A 33 -12.99 -1.19 -4.10
N GLU A 34 -12.62 0.06 -3.85
CA GLU A 34 -13.38 0.94 -2.94
C GLU A 34 -14.80 1.20 -3.47
N LYS A 35 -14.94 1.41 -4.79
CA LYS A 35 -16.24 1.61 -5.43
C LYS A 35 -17.15 0.39 -5.27
N ALA A 36 -16.62 -0.82 -5.45
CA ALA A 36 -17.37 -2.07 -5.27
C ALA A 36 -17.91 -2.24 -3.84
N ALA A 37 -17.21 -1.67 -2.86
CA ALA A 37 -17.66 -1.62 -1.47
C ALA A 37 -18.47 -0.35 -1.11
N ASN A 38 -18.94 0.42 -2.11
CA ASN A 38 -19.66 1.68 -1.94
C ASN A 38 -18.87 2.72 -1.11
N PHE A 39 -17.54 2.66 -1.14
CA PHE A 39 -16.64 3.48 -0.32
C PHE A 39 -16.89 3.35 1.19
N VAL A 40 -17.50 2.24 1.62
CA VAL A 40 -17.71 1.89 3.02
C VAL A 40 -16.57 0.98 3.45
N GLY A 41 -15.95 1.29 4.59
CA GLY A 41 -14.90 0.46 5.18
C GLY A 41 -15.10 0.24 6.67
N PRO A 42 -14.58 -0.87 7.23
CA PRO A 42 -14.72 -1.16 8.64
C PRO A 42 -14.08 -0.05 9.50
N ALA A 43 -14.67 0.19 10.68
CA ALA A 43 -14.15 1.16 11.65
C ALA A 43 -12.73 0.82 12.16
N LYS A 44 -12.31 -0.45 12.05
CA LYS A 44 -10.99 -0.94 12.48
C LYS A 44 -10.05 -1.10 11.29
N GLY A 45 -8.87 -0.50 11.37
CA GLY A 45 -7.83 -0.57 10.34
C GLY A 45 -6.99 -1.86 10.37
N LYS A 46 -6.10 -1.99 9.39
CA LYS A 46 -5.14 -3.12 9.28
C LYS A 46 -4.19 -3.21 10.48
N GLY A 47 -3.49 -4.35 10.60
CA GLY A 47 -2.41 -4.56 11.55
C GLY A 47 -1.48 -3.34 11.69
N THR A 48 -1.27 -2.93 12.94
CA THR A 48 -0.49 -1.74 13.30
C THR A 48 0.93 -2.09 13.75
N ALA A 49 1.20 -3.36 14.05
CA ALA A 49 2.42 -3.81 14.74
C ALA A 49 3.70 -3.51 13.96
N LEU A 50 3.71 -3.79 12.65
CA LEU A 50 4.90 -3.62 11.79
C LEU A 50 4.82 -2.43 10.85
N ARG A 51 3.78 -1.61 10.95
CA ARG A 51 3.55 -0.46 10.06
C ARG A 51 4.70 0.57 10.18
N PRO A 52 5.24 1.09 9.06
CA PRO A 52 6.20 2.18 9.10
C PRO A 52 5.67 3.37 9.91
N LYS A 53 6.52 3.92 10.79
CA LYS A 53 6.16 5.00 11.73
C LYS A 53 5.63 6.25 11.01
N GLU A 54 6.10 6.47 9.79
CA GLU A 54 5.69 7.55 8.89
C GLU A 54 4.19 7.45 8.59
N VAL A 55 3.70 6.24 8.31
CA VAL A 55 2.28 5.98 8.04
C VAL A 55 1.47 6.15 9.33
N SER A 56 1.96 5.64 10.46
CA SER A 56 1.31 5.81 11.76
C SER A 56 1.16 7.28 12.14
N GLY A 57 2.21 8.09 11.95
CA GLY A 57 2.17 9.53 12.19
C GLY A 57 1.21 10.27 11.26
N TRP A 58 1.17 9.90 9.97
CA TRP A 58 0.22 10.48 9.01
C TRP A 58 -1.23 10.16 9.36
N ILE A 59 -1.54 8.91 9.72
CA ILE A 59 -2.88 8.50 10.17
C ILE A 59 -3.27 9.25 11.44
N ALA A 60 -2.36 9.38 12.41
CA ALA A 60 -2.60 10.10 13.67
C ALA A 60 -2.92 11.58 13.45
N ARG A 61 -2.38 12.20 12.38
CA ARG A 61 -2.71 13.57 11.96
C ARG A 61 -3.92 13.65 11.04
N ALA A 62 -4.86 12.71 11.18
CA ALA A 62 -6.07 12.61 10.38
C ALA A 62 -5.82 12.58 8.86
N ARG A 63 -4.66 12.08 8.43
CA ARG A 63 -4.23 12.04 7.01
C ARG A 63 -4.17 13.42 6.36
N SER A 64 -4.06 14.48 7.16
CA SER A 64 -3.88 15.84 6.67
C SER A 64 -2.69 15.91 5.71
N GLY A 65 -2.82 16.72 4.67
CA GLY A 65 -1.83 16.92 3.58
C GLY A 65 -0.55 17.64 4.01
N GLY A 66 -0.09 17.40 5.24
CA GLY A 66 1.22 17.85 5.70
C GLY A 66 2.35 17.28 4.83
N PRO A 67 3.58 17.78 5.01
CA PRO A 67 4.70 17.42 4.15
C PRO A 67 4.92 15.90 4.12
N VAL A 68 5.23 15.39 2.93
CA VAL A 68 5.69 14.01 2.71
C VAL A 68 6.81 13.74 3.72
N PRO A 69 6.77 12.63 4.47
CA PRO A 69 7.82 12.32 5.43
C PRO A 69 9.17 12.19 4.70
N ALA A 70 10.19 12.86 5.24
CA ALA A 70 11.54 12.72 4.72
C ALA A 70 12.07 11.30 5.01
N ILE A 71 12.17 10.47 3.97
CA ILE A 71 12.75 9.13 4.04
C ILE A 71 14.25 9.27 3.76
N MET A 72 15.05 9.37 4.84
CA MET A 72 16.50 9.54 4.74
C MET A 72 17.24 8.24 4.42
N ASP A 73 16.67 7.09 4.83
CA ASP A 73 17.22 5.75 4.59
C ASP A 73 16.17 4.91 3.88
N VAL A 74 16.25 4.92 2.55
CA VAL A 74 15.32 4.21 1.66
C VAL A 74 15.43 2.70 1.82
N PHE A 75 16.63 2.18 2.09
CA PHE A 75 16.84 0.74 2.28
C PHE A 75 16.12 0.25 3.54
N SER A 76 16.32 0.91 4.67
CA SER A 76 15.61 0.57 5.92
C SER A 76 14.10 0.77 5.79
N PHE A 77 13.66 1.76 5.00
CA PHE A 77 12.24 1.97 4.70
C PHE A 77 11.66 0.79 3.90
N ALA A 78 12.35 0.34 2.86
CA ALA A 78 11.97 -0.81 2.05
C ALA A 78 11.82 -2.09 2.90
N VAL A 79 12.78 -2.35 3.78
CA VAL A 79 12.74 -3.50 4.71
C VAL A 79 11.50 -3.44 5.61
N LYS A 80 11.20 -2.28 6.20
CA LYS A 80 10.01 -2.08 7.04
C LYS A 80 8.71 -2.20 6.24
N TRP A 81 8.69 -1.69 5.01
CA TRP A 81 7.54 -1.82 4.13
C TRP A 81 7.23 -3.29 3.85
N TRP A 82 8.24 -4.09 3.48
CA TRP A 82 8.07 -5.52 3.24
C TRP A 82 7.64 -6.28 4.49
N ALA A 83 8.24 -5.99 5.66
CA ALA A 83 7.83 -6.59 6.93
C ALA A 83 6.36 -6.31 7.23
N TRP A 84 5.91 -5.07 7.03
CA TRP A 84 4.50 -4.71 7.19
C TRP A 84 3.59 -5.39 6.16
N TRP A 85 3.99 -5.39 4.89
CA TRP A 85 3.21 -6.00 3.81
C TRP A 85 3.03 -7.50 4.03
N VAL A 86 4.07 -8.20 4.47
CA VAL A 86 4.00 -9.61 4.86
C VAL A 86 3.04 -9.83 6.03
N ASP A 87 3.12 -9.00 7.08
CA ASP A 87 2.29 -9.10 8.29
C ASP A 87 0.79 -8.97 8.02
N ILE A 88 0.42 -8.05 7.12
CA ILE A 88 -0.99 -7.80 6.79
C ILE A 88 -1.54 -8.73 5.70
N ASN A 89 -0.69 -9.56 5.10
CA ASN A 89 -1.12 -10.51 4.08
C ASN A 89 -1.54 -11.87 4.68
N PRO A 90 -2.37 -12.63 3.94
CA PRO A 90 -2.76 -13.95 4.39
C PRO A 90 -1.57 -14.88 4.62
N LYS A 91 -1.66 -15.70 5.67
CA LYS A 91 -0.60 -16.69 6.00
C LYS A 91 -0.30 -17.66 4.87
N TRP A 92 -1.29 -17.98 4.03
CA TRP A 92 -1.10 -18.87 2.88
C TRP A 92 -0.19 -18.26 1.80
N ARG A 93 -0.01 -16.93 1.78
CA ARG A 93 0.97 -16.26 0.92
C ARG A 93 2.37 -16.26 1.50
N ALA A 94 2.52 -16.33 2.83
CA ALA A 94 3.81 -16.14 3.47
C ALA A 94 4.70 -17.37 3.25
N ARG A 95 5.85 -17.19 2.58
CA ARG A 95 6.90 -18.21 2.52
C ARG A 95 8.24 -17.64 2.96
N THR A 96 8.87 -18.33 3.90
CA THR A 96 10.27 -18.07 4.26
C THR A 96 11.16 -18.61 3.15
N ALA A 97 11.91 -17.74 2.48
CA ALA A 97 12.95 -18.12 1.53
C ALA A 97 14.31 -17.60 2.06
N GLY A 98 14.99 -18.42 2.86
CA GLY A 98 16.22 -18.00 3.52
C GLY A 98 15.99 -16.88 4.54
N VAL A 99 16.78 -15.80 4.45
CA VAL A 99 16.76 -14.67 5.40
C VAL A 99 15.63 -13.65 5.17
N ALA A 100 14.88 -13.73 4.07
CA ALA A 100 13.78 -12.81 3.76
C ALA A 100 12.46 -13.55 3.54
N ILE A 101 11.36 -13.01 4.10
CA ILE A 101 10.02 -13.52 3.81
C ILE A 101 9.59 -12.95 2.46
N ARG A 102 9.23 -13.83 1.52
CA ARG A 102 8.62 -13.46 0.24
C ARG A 102 7.17 -13.92 0.23
N LEU A 103 6.31 -13.14 -0.40
CA LEU A 103 4.92 -13.54 -0.62
C LEU A 103 4.84 -14.39 -1.88
N GLU A 104 4.28 -15.58 -1.75
CA GLU A 104 3.95 -16.44 -2.87
C GLU A 104 2.75 -15.86 -3.63
N LYS A 105 2.84 -15.90 -4.97
CA LYS A 105 1.78 -15.55 -5.91
C LYS A 105 1.06 -16.82 -6.41
N LYS A 106 0.82 -17.78 -5.51
CA LYS A 106 0.08 -19.03 -5.80
C LYS A 106 -0.90 -19.32 -4.66
N GLY A 107 -2.03 -19.90 -5.02
CA GLY A 107 -3.13 -20.17 -4.09
C GLY A 107 -4.27 -19.16 -4.21
N ASP A 108 -5.39 -19.53 -3.62
CA ASP A 108 -6.71 -18.90 -3.68
C ASP A 108 -7.37 -18.86 -2.30
N GLY A 109 -6.56 -18.91 -1.23
CA GLY A 109 -7.04 -18.85 0.14
C GLY A 109 -7.67 -17.50 0.48
N ASP A 110 -8.27 -17.42 1.68
CA ASP A 110 -8.97 -16.22 2.14
C ASP A 110 -8.07 -14.96 2.16
N TRP A 111 -8.55 -13.90 1.52
CA TRP A 111 -7.91 -12.60 1.42
C TRP A 111 -8.32 -11.64 2.54
N GLY A 112 -9.26 -12.03 3.42
CA GLY A 112 -9.87 -11.17 4.44
C GLY A 112 -8.91 -10.35 5.31
N SER A 113 -7.68 -10.85 5.55
CA SER A 113 -6.64 -10.11 6.29
C SER A 113 -6.15 -8.83 5.59
N VAL A 114 -6.07 -8.84 4.26
CA VAL A 114 -5.64 -7.69 3.45
C VAL A 114 -6.80 -7.00 2.73
N ALA A 115 -7.91 -7.71 2.49
CA ALA A 115 -9.14 -7.22 1.88
C ALA A 115 -9.91 -6.30 2.83
N SER A 116 -9.38 -5.10 3.05
CA SER A 116 -10.05 -4.03 3.80
C SER A 116 -10.09 -2.74 2.99
N THR A 117 -11.29 -2.16 2.95
CA THR A 117 -11.68 -0.91 2.30
C THR A 117 -11.64 0.27 3.27
N GLY A 118 -11.88 1.47 2.76
CA GLY A 118 -11.94 2.71 3.52
C GLY A 118 -10.56 3.34 3.76
N PRO A 119 -10.52 4.44 4.52
CA PRO A 119 -9.29 5.23 4.73
C PRO A 119 -8.21 4.48 5.53
N ASN A 120 -8.56 3.37 6.18
CA ASN A 120 -7.61 2.50 6.87
C ASN A 120 -7.18 1.27 6.05
N GLY A 121 -7.74 1.13 4.85
CA GLY A 121 -7.58 0.00 3.95
C GLY A 121 -6.32 0.08 3.08
N MET A 122 -6.45 -0.37 1.83
CA MET A 122 -5.35 -0.42 0.86
C MET A 122 -4.75 0.95 0.54
N LEU A 123 -5.50 2.04 0.78
CA LEU A 123 -4.99 3.40 0.67
C LEU A 123 -3.68 3.61 1.43
N ASN A 124 -3.56 3.08 2.65
CA ASN A 124 -2.35 3.27 3.47
C ASN A 124 -1.12 2.61 2.82
N VAL A 125 -1.31 1.47 2.15
CA VAL A 125 -0.23 0.74 1.46
C VAL A 125 0.24 1.53 0.25
N LEU A 126 -0.70 2.05 -0.55
CA LEU A 126 -0.40 2.88 -1.72
C LEU A 126 0.29 4.18 -1.34
N ILE A 127 -0.18 4.89 -0.31
CA ILE A 127 0.48 6.12 0.16
C ILE A 127 1.91 5.84 0.60
N CYS A 128 2.15 4.72 1.29
CA CYS A 128 3.49 4.32 1.69
C CYS A 128 4.39 4.01 0.49
N LEU A 129 3.87 3.35 -0.55
CA LEU A 129 4.61 3.11 -1.81
C LEU A 129 4.88 4.40 -2.58
N ARG A 130 3.96 5.36 -2.56
CA ARG A 130 4.16 6.69 -3.15
C ARG A 130 5.31 7.42 -2.47
N TRP A 131 5.39 7.39 -1.14
CA TRP A 131 6.51 8.01 -0.42
C TRP A 131 7.84 7.32 -0.73
N TRP A 132 7.84 5.99 -0.83
CA TRP A 132 9.03 5.26 -1.25
C TRP A 132 9.49 5.68 -2.66
N PHE A 133 8.56 5.76 -3.62
CA PHE A 133 8.85 6.28 -4.96
C PHE A 133 9.44 7.70 -4.93
N ASP A 134 8.83 8.60 -4.16
CA ASP A 134 9.30 9.98 -4.02
C ASP A 134 10.73 10.05 -3.47
N ALA A 135 11.07 9.17 -2.52
CA ALA A 135 12.40 9.08 -1.92
C ALA A 135 13.46 8.49 -2.85
N LEU A 136 13.05 7.76 -3.89
CA LEU A 136 13.92 7.18 -4.92
C LEU A 136 14.17 8.10 -6.11
N ARG A 137 13.61 9.32 -6.15
CA ARG A 137 13.79 10.23 -7.29
C ARG A 137 15.28 10.51 -7.52
N GLY A 138 15.79 10.05 -8.67
CA GLY A 138 17.20 10.17 -9.06
C GLY A 138 18.07 8.96 -8.67
N ASP A 139 17.53 7.94 -8.03
CA ASP A 139 18.18 6.67 -7.71
C ASP A 139 17.56 5.50 -8.50
N GLU A 140 18.08 5.28 -9.71
CA GLU A 140 17.63 4.17 -10.57
C GLU A 140 17.96 2.79 -9.96
N GLY A 141 19.00 2.68 -9.14
CA GLY A 141 19.42 1.43 -8.50
C GLY A 141 18.40 0.93 -7.47
N GLY A 142 17.72 1.84 -6.78
CA GLY A 142 16.69 1.51 -5.79
C GLY A 142 15.29 1.23 -6.37
N MET A 143 15.04 1.57 -7.64
CA MET A 143 13.73 1.41 -8.29
C MET A 143 13.26 -0.03 -8.43
N GLY A 144 14.20 -1.00 -8.51
CA GLY A 144 13.86 -2.42 -8.64
C GLY A 144 13.03 -2.96 -7.47
N GLY A 145 13.42 -2.64 -6.23
CA GLY A 145 12.70 -3.09 -5.02
C GLY A 145 11.32 -2.46 -4.88
N TRP A 146 11.19 -1.18 -5.26
CA TRP A 146 9.89 -0.51 -5.31
C TRP A 146 8.96 -1.13 -6.36
N LYS A 147 9.50 -1.45 -7.54
CA LYS A 147 8.73 -2.10 -8.62
C LYS A 147 8.25 -3.49 -8.21
N GLU A 148 9.10 -4.29 -7.58
CA GLU A 148 8.72 -5.62 -7.06
C GLU A 148 7.58 -5.52 -6.04
N ALA A 149 7.67 -4.55 -5.13
CA ALA A 149 6.61 -4.27 -4.16
C ALA A 149 5.29 -3.85 -4.81
N LEU A 150 5.36 -2.97 -5.82
CA LEU A 150 4.18 -2.52 -6.57
C LEU A 150 3.53 -3.67 -7.37
N GLU A 151 4.33 -4.52 -8.01
CA GLU A 151 3.83 -5.71 -8.72
C GLU A 151 3.11 -6.68 -7.79
N ASP A 152 3.56 -6.80 -6.54
CA ASP A 152 2.88 -7.64 -5.54
C ASP A 152 1.56 -7.01 -5.05
N VAL A 153 1.53 -5.69 -4.84
CA VAL A 153 0.29 -4.97 -4.50
C VAL A 153 -0.75 -5.05 -5.62
N VAL A 154 -0.33 -4.87 -6.88
CA VAL A 154 -1.23 -5.04 -8.04
C VAL A 154 -1.79 -6.45 -8.08
N TRP A 155 -0.95 -7.47 -7.90
CA TRP A 155 -1.39 -8.86 -7.88
C TRP A 155 -2.45 -9.14 -6.81
N ALA A 156 -2.28 -8.55 -5.61
CA ALA A 156 -3.28 -8.64 -4.54
C ALA A 156 -4.56 -7.90 -4.90
N LEU A 157 -4.49 -6.64 -5.33
CA LEU A 157 -5.66 -5.83 -5.70
C LEU A 157 -6.53 -6.46 -6.80
N GLU A 158 -5.95 -7.26 -7.70
CA GLU A 158 -6.68 -8.03 -8.71
C GLU A 158 -7.51 -9.19 -8.14
N ARG A 159 -7.33 -9.56 -6.86
CA ARG A 159 -7.85 -10.80 -6.27
C ARG A 159 -8.64 -10.60 -4.97
N ILE A 160 -8.60 -9.42 -4.35
CA ILE A 160 -9.26 -9.17 -3.06
C ILE A 160 -10.78 -8.89 -3.15
N TRP A 161 -11.37 -8.86 -4.35
CA TRP A 161 -12.77 -8.49 -4.59
C TRP A 161 -13.36 -9.14 -5.83
#